data_AF-M5BX02-F1
#
_entry.id   AF-M5BX02-F1
#
_cell.length_a   1.000
_cell.length_b   1.000
_cell.length_c   1.000
_cell.angle_alpha   90.00
_cell.angle_beta   90.00
_cell.angle_gamma   90.00
#
_symmetry.space_group_name_H-M   'P 1'
#
loop_
_entity.id
_entity.type
_entity.pdbx_description
1 polymer ?
#
loop_
_entity_poly.entity_id
_entity_poly.type
_entity_poly.pdbx_seq_one_letter_code
_entity_poly.pdbx_strand_id
1 'polypeptide(L)'
;MRMQDPIPTFSYVIKELSEKHSDLAYVHFVEPILEEAPTQDIQTLKQTESNDFAREIWGPRPFLSAGGYDAKSGEEAVNKHDNSAIVFGRYFISNPDLPERLRKGLALTHYDRNTFYSPGPKGYVDYPRAGEVQA
;
A
#
# COMPACT_ATOMS: atom_id res chain seq x y z
N MET A 1 2.60 -3.18 -14.92
CA MET A 1 2.77 -2.41 -16.18
C MET A 1 3.86 -3.11 -16.97
N ARG A 2 3.62 -3.57 -18.21
CA ARG A 2 4.53 -4.47 -18.96
C ARG A 2 5.69 -3.73 -19.67
N MET A 3 6.18 -2.63 -19.11
CA MET A 3 7.30 -1.89 -19.69
C MET A 3 8.60 -2.64 -19.37
N GLN A 4 9.48 -2.80 -20.37
CA GLN A 4 10.74 -3.54 -20.18
C GLN A 4 11.72 -2.81 -19.25
N ASP A 5 11.77 -1.49 -19.32
CA ASP A 5 12.54 -0.64 -18.42
C ASP A 5 11.71 0.61 -18.03
N PRO A 6 10.98 0.56 -16.90
CA PRO A 6 10.14 1.68 -16.47
C PRO A 6 10.95 2.85 -15.88
N ILE A 7 12.17 2.61 -15.39
CA ILE A 7 12.90 3.57 -14.55
C ILE A 7 13.15 4.90 -15.27
N PRO A 8 13.66 4.95 -16.52
CA PRO A 8 13.92 6.23 -17.21
C PRO A 8 12.67 7.10 -17.37
N THR A 9 11.55 6.48 -17.75
CA THR A 9 10.28 7.18 -17.98
C THR A 9 9.76 7.79 -16.68
N PHE A 10 9.68 7.00 -15.61
CA PHE A 10 9.18 7.49 -14.33
C PHE A 10 10.16 8.47 -13.66
N SER A 11 11.47 8.27 -13.80
CA SER A 11 12.47 9.22 -13.31
C SER A 11 12.28 10.60 -13.91
N TYR A 12 12.02 10.68 -15.22
CA TYR A 12 11.72 11.95 -15.90
C TYR A 12 10.46 12.59 -15.34
N VAL A 13 9.35 11.84 -15.25
CA VAL A 13 8.07 12.37 -14.74
C VAL A 13 8.22 12.92 -13.32
N ILE A 14 8.87 12.18 -12.41
CA ILE A 14 9.00 12.60 -11.02
C ILE A 14 9.94 13.80 -10.90
N LYS A 15 11.00 13.85 -11.69
CA LYS A 15 11.89 15.02 -11.75
C LYS A 15 11.14 16.26 -12.21
N GLU A 16 10.37 16.17 -13.29
CA GLU A 16 9.59 17.29 -13.80
C GLU A 16 8.52 17.75 -12.80
N LEU A 17 7.82 16.83 -12.13
CA LEU A 17 6.89 17.16 -11.05
C LEU A 17 7.61 17.84 -9.88
N SER A 18 8.77 17.32 -9.50
CA SER A 18 9.60 17.83 -8.41
C SER A 18 10.02 19.28 -8.66
N GLU A 19 10.48 19.59 -9.88
CA GLU A 19 11.01 20.89 -10.28
C GLU A 19 9.92 21.93 -10.58
N LYS A 20 8.83 21.51 -11.25
CA LYS A 20 7.79 22.44 -11.72
C LYS A 20 6.62 22.60 -10.76
N HIS A 21 6.42 21.63 -9.86
CA HIS A 21 5.28 21.58 -8.94
C HIS A 21 5.76 21.25 -7.52
N SER A 22 6.62 22.12 -6.99
CA SER A 22 7.18 21.98 -5.64
C SER A 22 6.15 22.09 -4.51
N ASP A 23 4.93 22.54 -4.84
CA ASP A 23 3.77 22.72 -3.97
C ASP A 23 2.86 21.48 -3.88
N LEU A 24 3.12 20.42 -4.64
CA LEU A 24 2.39 19.15 -4.50
C LEU A 24 2.61 18.55 -3.12
N ALA A 25 1.53 18.12 -2.48
CA ALA A 25 1.55 17.60 -1.11
C ALA A 25 2.32 16.27 -0.98
N TYR A 26 2.17 15.38 -1.96
CA TYR A 26 2.81 14.06 -1.97
C TYR A 26 2.83 13.46 -3.37
N VAL A 27 3.62 12.41 -3.54
CA VAL A 27 3.45 11.41 -4.60
C VAL A 27 3.00 10.09 -3.99
N HIS A 28 2.25 9.30 -4.74
CA HIS A 28 1.73 8.01 -4.28
C HIS A 28 2.09 6.92 -5.30
N PHE A 29 2.92 5.97 -4.86
CA PHE A 29 3.37 4.86 -5.68
C PHE A 29 2.82 3.54 -5.15
N VAL A 30 2.48 2.64 -6.08
CA VAL A 30 2.27 1.23 -5.78
C VAL A 30 3.59 0.51 -6.04
N GLU A 31 4.13 -0.15 -5.02
CA GLU A 31 5.31 -0.98 -5.12
C GLU A 31 5.11 -2.10 -6.16
N PRO A 32 6.18 -2.47 -6.90
CA PRO A 32 6.11 -3.59 -7.82
C PRO A 32 5.86 -4.89 -7.04
N ILE A 33 4.71 -5.49 -7.29
CA ILE A 33 4.34 -6.79 -6.74
C ILE A 33 4.55 -7.82 -7.85
N LEU A 34 5.35 -8.86 -7.57
CA LEU A 34 5.48 -9.99 -8.50
C LEU A 34 4.08 -10.59 -8.71
N GLU A 35 3.65 -10.67 -9.96
CA GLU A 35 2.25 -10.96 -10.33
C GLU A 35 1.93 -12.47 -10.32
N GLU A 36 2.81 -13.32 -9.78
CA GLU A 36 2.76 -14.77 -10.00
C GLU A 36 1.62 -15.52 -9.27
N ALA A 37 0.71 -14.84 -8.58
CA ALA A 37 -0.51 -15.51 -8.13
C ALA A 37 -1.66 -14.53 -7.88
N PRO A 38 -2.59 -14.34 -8.85
CA PRO A 38 -3.85 -13.64 -8.59
C PRO A 38 -4.70 -14.31 -7.49
N THR A 39 -4.34 -15.51 -7.03
CA THR A 39 -5.02 -16.31 -6.01
C THR A 39 -4.24 -16.54 -4.72
N GLN A 40 -2.94 -16.21 -4.66
CA GLN A 40 -2.17 -16.38 -3.41
C GLN A 40 -1.98 -15.04 -2.71
N ASP A 41 -1.81 -15.11 -1.40
CA ASP A 41 -1.42 -13.94 -0.62
C ASP A 41 -0.05 -13.46 -1.09
N ILE A 42 0.00 -12.17 -1.46
CA ILE A 42 1.18 -11.44 -1.92
C ILE A 42 2.36 -11.53 -0.93
N GLN A 43 2.10 -11.94 0.31
CA GLN A 43 3.08 -12.14 1.39
C GLN A 43 4.17 -13.17 1.08
N THR A 44 3.99 -14.08 0.12
CA THR A 44 4.97 -15.14 -0.18
C THR A 44 6.03 -14.74 -1.20
N LEU A 45 5.87 -13.58 -1.86
CA LEU A 45 6.74 -13.17 -2.95
C LEU A 45 7.83 -12.22 -2.44
N LYS A 46 9.09 -12.59 -2.65
CA LYS A 46 10.23 -11.69 -2.36
C LYS A 46 10.18 -10.52 -3.33
N GLN A 47 9.96 -9.33 -2.81
CA GLN A 47 10.07 -8.10 -3.57
C GLN A 47 11.54 -7.89 -3.99
N THR A 48 11.84 -8.02 -5.28
CA THR A 48 13.18 -7.82 -5.86
C THR A 48 13.37 -6.43 -6.46
N GLU A 49 12.28 -5.69 -6.63
CA GLU A 49 12.23 -4.36 -7.24
C GLU A 49 11.60 -3.36 -6.27
N SER A 50 11.97 -2.09 -6.36
CA SER A 50 11.51 -1.05 -5.44
C SER A 50 11.36 0.28 -6.16
N ASN A 51 10.40 1.11 -5.73
CA ASN A 51 10.29 2.50 -6.17
C ASN A 51 11.24 3.46 -5.43
N ASP A 52 12.31 2.98 -4.79
CA ASP A 52 13.28 3.83 -4.10
C ASP A 52 13.91 4.91 -5.01
N PHE A 53 14.13 4.61 -6.31
CA PHE A 53 14.61 5.61 -7.27
C PHE A 53 13.67 6.83 -7.36
N ALA A 54 12.35 6.58 -7.28
CA ALA A 54 11.34 7.62 -7.33
C ALA A 54 11.38 8.49 -6.08
N ARG A 55 11.59 7.86 -4.93
CA ARG A 55 11.71 8.51 -3.63
C ARG A 55 12.94 9.41 -3.56
N GLU A 56 14.08 8.93 -4.06
CA GLU A 56 15.32 9.70 -4.12
C GLU A 56 15.15 10.98 -4.96
N ILE A 57 14.49 10.89 -6.12
CA ILE A 57 14.21 12.04 -6.99
C ILE A 57 13.18 12.99 -6.35
N TRP A 58 12.18 12.45 -5.65
CA TRP A 58 11.16 13.23 -4.96
C TRP A 58 11.71 14.04 -3.79
N GLY A 59 12.79 13.53 -3.17
CA GLY A 59 13.48 14.18 -2.07
C GLY A 59 12.72 14.09 -0.74
N PRO A 60 12.84 15.08 0.16
CA PRO A 60 12.36 14.98 1.54
C PRO A 60 10.84 15.11 1.71
N ARG A 61 10.09 15.36 0.62
CA ARG A 61 8.65 15.55 0.66
C ARG A 61 7.90 14.24 0.95
N PRO A 62 6.66 14.29 1.45
CA PRO A 62 5.88 13.09 1.74
C PRO A 62 5.77 12.15 0.52
N PHE A 63 6.07 10.87 0.76
CA PHE A 63 5.99 9.80 -0.23
C PHE A 63 5.08 8.69 0.29
N LEU A 64 3.93 8.53 -0.36
CA LEU A 64 2.97 7.47 -0.05
C LEU A 64 3.37 6.20 -0.80
N SER A 65 3.62 5.12 -0.06
CA SER A 65 3.91 3.81 -0.62
C SER A 65 2.79 2.84 -0.32
N ALA A 66 2.27 2.20 -1.36
CA ALA A 66 1.22 1.20 -1.31
C ALA A 66 1.71 -0.11 -1.91
N GLY A 67 0.96 -1.18 -1.68
CA GLY A 67 1.16 -2.45 -2.36
C GLY A 67 1.71 -3.52 -1.44
N GLY A 68 0.99 -4.63 -1.33
CA GLY A 68 1.48 -5.81 -0.59
C GLY A 68 1.53 -5.72 0.93
N TYR A 69 1.56 -4.52 1.53
CA TYR A 69 1.80 -4.36 2.97
C TYR A 69 0.79 -5.04 3.89
N ASP A 70 1.33 -5.66 4.92
CA ASP A 70 0.68 -6.07 6.16
C ASP A 70 1.22 -5.25 7.36
N ALA A 71 0.82 -5.59 8.58
CA ALA A 71 1.25 -4.86 9.77
C ALA A 71 2.77 -4.80 9.91
N LYS A 72 3.46 -5.94 9.71
CA LYS A 72 4.90 -6.05 9.90
C LYS A 72 5.68 -5.36 8.78
N SER A 73 5.39 -5.70 7.53
CA SER A 73 6.05 -5.11 6.37
C SER A 73 5.76 -3.61 6.23
N GLY A 74 4.59 -3.14 6.65
CA GLY A 74 4.29 -1.72 6.74
C GLY A 74 5.12 -0.99 7.81
N GLU A 75 5.28 -1.59 9.00
CA GLU A 75 6.15 -1.05 10.04
C GLU A 75 7.63 -1.01 9.60
N GLU A 76 8.11 -2.07 8.95
CA GLU A 76 9.47 -2.10 8.40
C GLU A 76 9.66 -1.03 7.32
N ALA A 77 8.69 -0.88 6.42
CA ALA A 77 8.76 0.09 5.32
C ALA A 77 8.69 1.54 5.79
N VAL A 78 7.84 1.87 6.77
CA VAL A 78 7.75 3.25 7.30
C VAL A 78 9.02 3.64 8.06
N ASN A 79 9.65 2.69 8.75
CA ASN A 79 10.90 2.93 9.49
C ASN A 79 12.13 3.00 8.57
N LYS A 80 12.03 2.57 7.30
CA LYS A 80 13.12 2.62 6.33
C LYS A 80 13.37 4.04 5.80
N HIS A 81 12.34 4.88 5.71
CA HIS A 81 12.47 6.26 5.21
C HIS A 81 11.56 7.23 5.97
N ASP A 82 12.17 8.29 6.51
CA ASP A 82 11.53 9.29 7.38
C ASP A 82 10.33 10.03 6.74
N ASN A 83 10.28 10.12 5.41
CA ASN A 83 9.23 10.82 4.67
C ASN A 83 8.10 9.90 4.16
N SER A 84 7.97 8.69 4.72
CA SER A 84 7.01 7.69 4.24
C SER A 84 5.66 7.75 4.95
N ALA A 85 4.60 7.50 4.17
CA ALA A 85 3.34 7.01 4.71
C ALA A 85 2.97 5.71 3.99
N ILE A 86 2.50 4.71 4.75
CA ILE A 86 2.12 3.41 4.20
C ILE A 86 0.61 3.36 3.95
N VAL A 87 0.25 2.96 2.74
CA VAL A 87 -1.14 2.93 2.27
C VAL A 87 -1.64 1.49 2.20
N PHE A 88 -2.68 1.21 2.96
CA PHE A 88 -3.36 -0.09 3.00
C PHE A 88 -4.66 -0.02 2.20
N GLY A 89 -4.83 -0.92 1.23
CA GLY A 89 -6.09 -1.10 0.50
C GLY A 89 -6.90 -2.27 1.06
N ARG A 90 -6.49 -3.51 0.72
CA ARG A 90 -7.21 -4.74 1.08
C ARG A 90 -7.48 -4.89 2.58
N TYR A 91 -6.49 -4.60 3.42
CA TYR A 91 -6.68 -4.66 4.88
C TYR A 91 -7.60 -3.56 5.40
N PHE A 92 -7.71 -2.42 4.73
CA PHE A 92 -8.66 -1.38 5.13
C PHE A 92 -10.11 -1.79 4.80
N ILE A 93 -10.33 -2.58 3.74
CA ILE A 93 -11.64 -3.17 3.43
C ILE A 93 -12.13 -4.02 4.60
N SER A 94 -11.29 -4.92 5.12
CA SER A 94 -11.68 -5.88 6.16
C SER A 94 -11.52 -5.39 7.60
N ASN A 95 -10.88 -4.23 7.80
CA ASN A 95 -10.60 -3.66 9.12
C ASN A 95 -10.99 -2.18 9.13
N PRO A 96 -12.25 -1.83 9.42
CA PRO A 96 -12.68 -0.42 9.48
C PRO A 96 -11.95 0.39 10.57
N ASP A 97 -11.34 -0.30 11.54
CA ASP A 97 -10.53 0.22 12.62
C ASP A 97 -9.03 -0.06 12.45
N LEU A 98 -8.55 -0.26 11.21
CA LEU A 98 -7.16 -0.65 10.90
C LEU A 98 -6.10 0.18 11.64
N PRO A 99 -6.13 1.52 11.68
CA PRO A 99 -5.10 2.29 12.39
C PRO A 99 -5.02 1.95 13.88
N GLU A 100 -6.17 1.71 14.51
CA GLU A 100 -6.22 1.36 15.93
C GLU A 100 -5.70 -0.06 16.18
N ARG A 101 -5.98 -0.99 15.26
CA ARG A 101 -5.41 -2.35 15.33
C ARG A 101 -3.90 -2.32 15.20
N LEU A 102 -3.36 -1.59 14.23
CA LEU A 102 -1.92 -1.43 14.04
C LEU A 102 -1.28 -0.81 15.30
N ARG A 103 -1.86 0.29 15.80
CA ARG A 103 -1.35 1.00 17.00
C ARG A 103 -1.31 0.11 18.25
N LYS A 104 -2.27 -0.80 18.40
CA LYS A 104 -2.38 -1.71 19.55
C LYS A 104 -1.76 -3.10 19.31
N GLY A 105 -1.24 -3.37 18.12
CA GLY A 105 -0.75 -4.71 17.76
C GLY A 105 -1.85 -5.78 17.74
N LEU A 106 -3.10 -5.42 17.40
CA LEU A 106 -4.21 -6.35 17.30
C LEU A 106 -4.18 -7.13 15.98
N ALA A 107 -4.73 -8.35 16.00
CA ALA A 107 -4.85 -9.16 14.80
C ALA A 107 -5.73 -8.48 13.74
N LEU A 108 -5.24 -8.45 12.50
CA LEU A 108 -6.00 -7.96 11.36
C LEU A 108 -6.97 -9.03 10.87
N THR A 109 -8.23 -8.65 10.65
CA THR A 109 -9.20 -9.49 9.95
C THR A 109 -8.75 -9.66 8.50
N HIS A 110 -8.64 -10.91 8.06
CA HIS A 110 -8.30 -11.21 6.67
C HIS A 110 -9.44 -10.76 5.75
N TYR A 111 -9.07 -10.22 4.59
CA TYR A 111 -10.04 -9.81 3.58
C TYR A 111 -10.59 -11.00 2.78
N ASP A 112 -11.85 -10.93 2.35
CA ASP A 112 -12.42 -11.87 1.36
C ASP A 112 -12.37 -11.24 -0.04
N ARG A 113 -11.57 -11.83 -0.93
CA ARG A 113 -11.42 -11.33 -2.31
C ARG A 113 -12.68 -11.55 -3.15
N ASN A 114 -13.52 -12.52 -2.78
CA ASN A 114 -14.74 -12.84 -3.53
C ASN A 114 -15.80 -11.74 -3.38
N THR A 115 -15.70 -10.91 -2.33
CA THR A 115 -16.68 -9.86 -2.04
C THR A 115 -16.24 -8.47 -2.49
N PHE A 116 -15.00 -8.28 -2.98
CA PHE A 116 -14.48 -6.96 -3.34
C PHE A 116 -15.33 -6.22 -4.38
N TYR A 117 -15.97 -6.97 -5.28
CA TYR A 117 -16.82 -6.43 -6.34
C TYR A 117 -18.21 -7.06 -6.32
N SER A 118 -18.69 -7.53 -5.15
CA SER A 118 -20.05 -8.04 -5.01
C SER A 118 -21.03 -6.93 -4.60
N PRO A 119 -22.29 -6.97 -5.08
CA PRO A 119 -23.32 -6.04 -4.61
C PRO A 119 -23.78 -6.39 -3.18
N GLY A 120 -24.31 -5.41 -2.47
CA GLY A 120 -24.90 -5.58 -1.14
C GLY A 120 -23.89 -5.34 0.00
N PRO A 121 -24.32 -5.56 1.26
CA PRO A 121 -23.51 -5.21 2.44
C PRO A 121 -22.39 -6.21 2.74
N LYS A 122 -22.49 -7.43 2.20
CA LYS A 122 -21.60 -8.54 2.53
C LYS A 122 -20.17 -8.29 2.05
N GLY A 123 -19.21 -8.34 2.97
CA GLY A 123 -17.81 -8.04 2.72
C GLY A 123 -17.56 -6.58 2.33
N TYR A 124 -18.43 -5.66 2.77
CA TYR A 124 -18.32 -4.23 2.50
C TYR A 124 -18.53 -3.40 3.78
N VAL A 125 -19.70 -3.50 4.42
CA VAL A 125 -20.04 -2.74 5.64
C VAL A 125 -20.24 -3.63 6.88
N ASP A 126 -20.05 -4.93 6.75
CA ASP A 126 -20.32 -5.97 7.75
C ASP A 126 -19.04 -6.57 8.38
N TYR A 127 -17.86 -6.00 8.08
CA TYR A 127 -16.63 -6.34 8.79
C TYR A 127 -16.65 -5.76 10.21
N PRO A 128 -16.45 -6.58 11.26
CA PRO A 128 -16.53 -6.12 12.65
C PRO A 128 -15.30 -5.29 13.03
N ARG A 129 -15.46 -4.32 13.94
CA ARG A 129 -14.33 -3.73 14.66
C ARG A 129 -13.75 -4.73 15.66
N ALA A 130 -12.54 -4.46 16.14
CA ALA A 130 -11.92 -5.30 17.16
C ALA A 130 -12.80 -5.40 18.42
N GLY A 131 -13.18 -6.62 18.80
CA GLY A 131 -14.03 -6.91 19.95
C GLY A 131 -15.54 -6.96 19.65
N GLU A 132 -15.97 -6.63 18.42
CA GLU A 132 -17.34 -6.83 17.98
C GLU A 132 -17.53 -8.25 17.41
N VAL A 133 -18.74 -8.78 17.55
CA VAL A 133 -19.13 -10.06 16.93
C VAL A 133 -19.58 -9.78 15.50
N GLN A 134 -19.13 -10.59 14.54
CA GLN A 134 -19.59 -10.49 13.16
C GLN A 134 -21.07 -10.87 13.09
N ALA A 135 -21.88 -9.98 12.52
CA ALA A 135 -23.33 -10.15 12.39
C ALA A 135 -23.71 -11.25 11.38
#